data_AF-A0A963VA38-F1
#
_entry.id   AF-A0A963VA38-F1
#
_cell.length_a   1.000
_cell.length_b   1.000
_cell.length_c   1.000
_cell.angle_alpha   90.00
_cell.angle_beta   90.00
_cell.angle_gamma   90.00
#
_symmetry.space_group_name_H-M   'P 1'
#
loop_
_entity.id
_entity.type
_entity.pdbx_description
1 polymer ?
#
loop_
_entity_poly.entity_id
_entity_poly.type
_entity_poly.pdbx_seq_one_letter_code
_entity_poly.pdbx_strand_id
1 'polypeptide(L)' 'MGKDKAVDPVKIAKLISKATNVPLAQVAQVMQKHTLDAKGYEKAMEDCEKLAAKLMRDIMKKINPF' A
#
# COMPACT_ATOMS: atom_id res chain seq x y z
N MET A 1 22.18 23.63 5.52
CA MET A 1 20.72 23.51 5.78
C MET A 1 20.23 22.28 5.04
N GLY A 2 19.70 21.31 5.77
CA GLY A 2 19.46 19.96 5.30
C GLY A 2 18.48 19.95 4.13
N LYS A 3 18.81 19.21 3.08
CA LYS A 3 17.88 18.86 2.02
C LYS A 3 16.80 18.01 2.68
N ASP A 4 15.67 18.63 3.04
CA ASP A 4 14.41 17.91 3.25
C ASP A 4 14.25 16.98 2.05
N LYS A 5 14.54 15.69 2.26
CA LYS A 5 14.39 14.68 1.23
C LYS A 5 12.89 14.56 1.06
N ALA A 6 12.31 15.37 0.18
CA ALA A 6 10.96 15.19 -0.31
C ALA A 6 10.83 13.72 -0.69
N VAL A 7 10.09 12.98 0.14
CA VAL A 7 9.95 11.55 -0.02
C VAL A 7 9.04 11.38 -1.23
N ASP A 8 9.63 10.94 -2.34
CA ASP A 8 8.92 10.81 -3.60
C ASP A 8 7.76 9.81 -3.43
N PRO A 9 6.50 10.26 -3.58
CA PRO A 9 5.32 9.43 -3.32
C PRO A 9 5.25 8.25 -4.30
N VAL A 10 5.80 8.37 -5.51
CA VAL A 10 5.85 7.27 -6.49
C VAL A 10 6.84 6.21 -6.02
N LYS A 11 7.97 6.61 -5.44
CA LYS A 11 8.94 5.67 -4.85
C LYS A 11 8.35 4.92 -3.66
N ILE A 12 7.60 5.60 -2.79
CA ILE A 12 6.91 4.97 -1.66
C ILE A 12 5.81 4.02 -2.14
N ALA A 13 5.01 4.41 -3.13
CA ALA A 13 3.99 3.54 -3.71
C ALA A 13 4.58 2.24 -4.26
N LYS A 14 5.74 2.32 -4.93
CA LYS A 14 6.47 1.13 -5.43
C LYS A 14 6.97 0.23 -4.30
N LEU A 15 7.48 0.81 -3.21
CA LEU A 15 7.93 0.04 -2.04
C LEU A 15 6.76 -0.67 -1.37
N ILE A 16 5.64 0.03 -1.14
CA ILE A 16 4.43 -0.54 -0.53
C ILE A 16 3.86 -1.65 -1.42
N SER A 17 3.76 -1.42 -2.73
CA SER A 17 3.28 -2.42 -3.70
C SER A 17 4.14 -3.69 -3.66
N LYS A 18 5.47 -3.54 -3.61
CA LYS A 18 6.39 -4.68 -3.51
C LYS A 18 6.29 -5.42 -2.17
N ALA A 19 6.10 -4.71 -1.06
CA ALA A 19 6.01 -5.30 0.27
C ALA A 19 4.68 -6.04 0.50
N THR A 20 3.58 -5.46 0.02
CA THR A 20 2.22 -5.99 0.25
C THR A 20 1.70 -6.87 -0.89
N ASN A 21 2.43 -6.94 -2.01
CA ASN A 21 2.00 -7.60 -3.25
C ASN A 21 0.65 -7.06 -3.79
N VAL A 22 0.31 -5.81 -3.44
CA VAL A 22 -0.86 -5.09 -3.92
C VAL A 22 -0.52 -4.35 -5.21
N PRO A 23 -1.41 -4.32 -6.22
CA PRO A 23 -1.18 -3.54 -7.44
C PRO A 23 -0.94 -2.05 -7.16
N LEU A 24 0.06 -1.47 -7.83
CA LEU A 24 0.41 -0.04 -7.74
C LEU A 24 -0.80 0.89 -7.86
N ALA A 25 -1.77 0.56 -8.73
CA ALA A 25 -3.00 1.34 -8.88
C ALA A 25 -3.85 1.38 -7.61
N GLN A 26 -3.93 0.27 -6.86
CA GLN A 26 -4.66 0.23 -5.59
C GLN A 26 -3.87 0.93 -4.48
N VAL A 27 -2.54 0.75 -4.45
CA VAL A 27 -1.67 1.50 -3.53
C VAL A 27 -1.82 3.00 -3.75
N ALA A 28 -1.84 3.48 -5.00
CA ALA A 28 -2.05 4.88 -5.33
C ALA A 28 -3.42 5.41 -4.89
N GLN A 29 -4.48 4.59 -4.95
CA GLN A 29 -5.79 4.95 -4.42
C GLN A 29 -5.80 5.04 -2.89
N VAL A 30 -5.12 4.12 -2.21
CA VAL A 30 -4.97 4.17 -0.74
C VAL A 30 -4.18 5.41 -0.34
N MET A 31 -3.06 5.68 -1.01
CA MET A 31 -2.24 6.87 -0.75
C MET A 31 -2.98 8.18 -1.02
N GLN A 32 -3.91 8.23 -1.98
CA GLN A 32 -4.75 9.42 -2.22
C GLN A 32 -5.73 9.73 -1.06
N LYS A 33 -6.05 8.74 -0.22
CA LYS A 33 -6.91 8.94 0.97
C LYS A 33 -6.14 9.43 2.18
N HIS A 34 -4.82 9.38 2.13
CA HIS A 34 -3.93 9.76 3.22
C HIS A 34 -3.11 10.99 2.83
N THR A 35 -2.62 11.71 3.82
CA THR A 35 -1.70 12.82 3.63
C THR A 35 -0.32 12.30 3.18
N LEU A 36 0.38 13.02 2.30
CA LEU A 36 1.70 12.63 1.78
C LEU A 36 2.83 12.97 2.77
N ASP A 37 2.67 12.52 4.02
CA ASP A 37 3.63 12.68 5.11
C ASP A 37 4.02 11.31 5.70
N ALA A 38 4.99 11.28 6.61
CA ALA A 38 5.48 10.06 7.21
C ALA A 38 4.38 9.20 7.87
N LYS A 39 3.42 9.81 8.58
CA LYS A 39 2.31 9.09 9.21
C LYS A 39 1.28 8.64 8.18
N GLY A 40 1.05 9.44 7.15
CA GLY A 40 0.16 9.05 6.05
C GLY A 40 0.70 7.87 5.24
N TYR A 41 2.02 7.78 5.04
CA TYR A 41 2.65 6.61 4.43
C TYR A 41 2.59 5.37 5.31
N GLU A 42 2.77 5.50 6.63
CA GLU A 42 2.62 4.41 7.59
C GLU A 42 1.18 3.84 7.56
N LYS A 43 0.17 4.72 7.58
CA LYS A 43 -1.24 4.30 7.43
C LYS A 43 -1.54 3.68 6.07
N ALA A 44 -0.99 4.24 5.00
CA ALA A 44 -1.18 3.69 3.66
C ALA A 44 -0.59 2.27 3.54
N MET A 45 0.52 2.00 4.22
CA MET A 45 1.10 0.66 4.28
C MET A 45 0.18 -0.32 5.01
N GLU A 46 -0.31 0.04 6.20
CA GLU A 46 -1.22 -0.80 6.99
C GLU A 46 -2.52 -1.13 6.22
N ASP A 47 -3.09 -0.14 5.54
CA ASP A 47 -4.28 -0.33 4.69
C ASP A 47 -3.99 -1.25 3.49
N CYS A 48 -2.80 -1.13 2.88
CA CYS A 48 -2.39 -2.02 1.80
C CYS A 48 -2.17 -3.45 2.29
N GLU A 49 -1.63 -3.66 3.49
CA GLU A 49 -1.50 -4.99 4.10
C GLU A 49 -2.86 -5.63 4.36
N LYS A 50 -3.81 -4.86 4.92
CA LYS A 50 -5.20 -5.31 5.10
C LYS A 50 -5.85 -5.69 3.78
N LEU A 51 -5.63 -4.90 2.74
CA LEU A 51 -6.12 -5.17 1.40
C LEU A 51 -5.50 -6.45 0.81
N ALA A 52 -4.19 -6.64 0.94
CA ALA A 52 -3.48 -7.84 0.52
C ALA A 52 -4.05 -9.09 1.20
N ALA A 53 -4.24 -9.03 2.52
CA ALA A 53 -4.83 -10.13 3.29
C ALA A 53 -6.25 -10.45 2.84
N LYS A 54 -7.06 -9.43 2.53
CA LYS A 54 -8.41 -9.62 1.98
C LYS A 54 -8.36 -10.27 0.60
N LEU A 55 -7.49 -9.80 -0.29
CA LEU A 55 -7.29 -10.37 -1.62
C LEU A 55 -6.85 -11.84 -1.55
N MET A 56 -5.87 -12.14 -0.69
CA MET A 56 -5.43 -13.52 -0.44
C MET A 56 -6.57 -14.39 0.11
N ARG A 57 -7.38 -13.88 1.04
CA ARG A 57 -8.54 -14.61 1.57
C ARG A 57 -9.58 -14.87 0.48
N ASP A 58 -9.85 -13.90 -0.38
CA ASP A 58 -10.79 -14.04 -1.51
C ASP A 58 -10.29 -15.09 -2.51
N ILE A 59 -9.00 -15.05 -2.85
CA ILE A 59 -8.33 -16.04 -3.70
C ILE A 59 -8.40 -17.42 -3.04
N MET A 60 -8.07 -17.54 -1.75
CA MET A 60 -8.11 -18.80 -1.01
C MET A 60 -9.52 -19.38 -0.94
N LYS A 61 -10.57 -18.55 -0.78
CA LYS A 61 -11.97 -18.98 -0.87
C LYS A 61 -12.35 -19.48 -2.26
N LYS A 62 -11.83 -18.87 -3.33
CA LYS A 62 -12.07 -19.32 -4.70
C LYS A 62 -11.33 -20.62 -5.04
N ILE A 63 -10.13 -20.79 -4.52
CA ILE A 63 -9.33 -22.01 -4.70
C ILE A 63 -9.90 -23.16 -3.86
N ASN A 64 -10.42 -22.85 -2.68
CA ASN A 64 -10.92 -23.84 -1.73
C ASN A 64 -12.36 -23.52 -1.30
N PRO A 65 -13.35 -23.73 -2.20
CA PRO A 65 -14.77 -23.62 -1.87
C PRO A 65 -15.19 -24.89 -1.13
N PHE A 66 -14.75 -25.04 0.12
CA PHE A 66 -15.36 -26.00 1.05
C PHE A 66 -16.68 -25.46 1.57
#